data_AF-H5TPR9-F1
#
_entry.id   AF-H5TPR9-F1
#
_cell.length_a   1.000
_cell.length_b   1.000
_cell.length_c   1.000
_cell.angle_alpha   90.00
_cell.angle_beta   90.00
_cell.angle_gamma   90.00
#
_symmetry.space_group_name_H-M   'P 1'
#
loop_
_entity.id
_entity.type
_entity.pdbx_description
1 polymer ?
#
loop_
_entity_poly.entity_id
_entity_poly.type
_entity_poly.pdbx_seq_one_letter_code
_entity_poly.pdbx_strand_id
1 'polypeptide(L)'
;HFDSENDTEVGARFVAHQLAQGKDVETALKEVCATFDGFYTLVVSNRDSFAVVRDAIACKPAVIAETPDWVAMASEYRALAHLPGVDDARIWEPEPEVVYAWTR
;
A
#
# COMPACT_ATOMS: atom_id res chain seq x y z
N HIS A 1 16.79 -2.41 16.86
CA HIS A 1 15.88 -2.47 18.01
C HIS A 1 14.49 -2.17 17.47
N PHE A 2 13.49 -2.98 17.84
CA PHE A 2 12.09 -2.71 17.51
C PHE A 2 11.43 -2.09 18.74
N ASP A 3 10.55 -1.13 18.51
CA ASP A 3 9.91 -0.38 19.60
C ASP A 3 8.58 -1.04 20.03
N SER A 4 8.10 -2.03 19.26
CA SER A 4 6.89 -2.80 19.50
C SER A 4 7.04 -4.27 19.07
N GLU A 5 6.03 -5.08 19.40
CA GLU A 5 5.87 -6.46 18.92
C GLU A 5 4.94 -6.54 17.69
N ASN A 6 4.60 -5.40 17.08
CA ASN A 6 3.69 -5.35 15.94
C ASN A 6 4.43 -5.66 14.63
N ASP A 7 3.88 -6.58 13.84
CA ASP A 7 4.41 -6.99 12.53
C ASP A 7 4.48 -5.84 11.51
N THR A 8 3.58 -4.88 11.59
CA THR A 8 3.59 -3.67 10.76
C THR A 8 4.85 -2.83 11.03
N GLU A 9 5.41 -2.85 12.24
CA GLU A 9 6.69 -2.18 12.49
C GLU A 9 7.82 -2.86 11.71
N VAL A 10 7.82 -4.19 11.63
CA VAL A 10 8.81 -4.94 10.84
C VAL A 10 8.73 -4.54 9.36
N GLY A 11 7.52 -4.49 8.80
CA GLY A 11 7.29 -4.01 7.44
C GLY A 11 7.76 -2.57 7.21
N ALA A 12 7.35 -1.66 8.09
CA ALA A 12 7.72 -0.25 7.99
C ALA A 12 9.24 -0.03 8.09
N ARG A 13 9.92 -0.70 9.02
CA ARG A 13 11.38 -0.62 9.18
C ARG A 13 12.12 -1.23 8.00
N PHE A 14 11.62 -2.35 7.47
CA PHE A 14 12.18 -2.97 6.27
C PHE A 14 12.12 -2.01 5.09
N VAL A 15 10.93 -1.46 4.79
CA VAL A 15 10.78 -0.49 3.70
C VAL A 15 11.65 0.73 3.92
N ALA A 16 11.67 1.30 5.13
CA ALA A 16 12.52 2.45 5.45
C ALA A 16 14.02 2.14 5.26
N HIS A 17 14.46 0.91 5.59
CA HIS A 17 15.83 0.47 5.36
C HIS A 17 16.17 0.40 3.86
N GLN A 18 15.29 -0.19 3.04
CA GLN A 18 15.47 -0.25 1.58
C GLN A 18 15.56 1.15 0.98
N LEU A 19 14.70 2.08 1.41
CA LEU A 19 14.73 3.48 0.98
C LEU A 19 16.02 4.20 1.39
N ALA A 20 16.52 3.95 2.62
CA ALA A 20 17.78 4.51 3.10
C ALA A 20 19.00 4.00 2.31
N GLN A 21 18.88 2.84 1.65
CA GLN A 21 19.88 2.32 0.71
C GLN A 21 19.76 2.92 -0.70
N GLY A 22 18.84 3.84 -0.93
CA GLY A 22 18.63 4.52 -2.21
C GLY A 22 17.71 3.78 -3.19
N LYS A 23 17.03 2.72 -2.76
CA LYS A 23 15.97 2.10 -3.57
C LYS A 23 14.74 3.01 -3.61
N ASP A 24 13.99 2.97 -4.71
CA ASP A 24 12.67 3.60 -4.76
C ASP A 24 11.61 2.77 -4.00
N VAL A 25 10.43 3.36 -3.78
CA VAL A 25 9.33 2.72 -3.03
C VAL A 25 8.86 1.45 -3.73
N GLU A 26 8.79 1.45 -5.06
CA GLU A 26 8.32 0.29 -5.82
C GLU A 26 9.26 -0.91 -5.64
N THR A 27 10.57 -0.69 -5.78
CA THR A 27 11.59 -1.70 -5.55
C THR A 27 11.59 -2.17 -4.10
N ALA A 28 11.43 -1.26 -3.14
CA ALA A 28 11.33 -1.62 -1.73
C ALA A 28 10.13 -2.53 -1.44
N LEU A 29 8.97 -2.27 -2.05
CA LEU A 29 7.77 -3.10 -1.89
C LEU A 29 7.88 -4.45 -2.61
N LYS A 30 8.54 -4.52 -3.77
CA LYS A 30 8.86 -5.80 -4.42
C LYS A 30 9.73 -6.70 -3.54
N GLU A 31 10.68 -6.10 -2.81
CA GLU A 31 11.53 -6.82 -1.87
C GLU A 31 10.75 -7.30 -0.64
N VAL A 32 9.71 -6.56 -0.21
CA VAL A 32 8.75 -7.05 0.78
C VAL A 32 8.07 -8.31 0.26
N CYS A 33 7.55 -8.31 -0.97
CA CYS A 33 6.92 -9.49 -1.56
C CYS A 33 7.85 -10.71 -1.62
N ALA A 34 9.13 -10.50 -1.94
CA ALA A 34 10.10 -11.59 -2.00
C ALA A 34 10.54 -12.12 -0.62
N THR A 35 10.45 -11.29 0.43
CA THR A 35 11.03 -11.60 1.75
C THR A 35 9.98 -12.00 2.79
N PHE A 36 8.78 -11.42 2.72
CA PHE A 36 7.76 -11.58 3.74
C PHE A 36 6.84 -12.73 3.38
N ASP A 37 6.70 -13.67 4.32
CA ASP A 37 5.70 -14.73 4.26
C ASP A 37 4.52 -14.38 5.19
N GLY A 38 3.31 -14.70 4.74
CA GLY A 38 2.05 -14.38 5.44
C GLY A 38 1.17 -13.35 4.73
N PHE A 39 0.10 -12.96 5.41
CA PHE A 39 -0.93 -12.08 4.84
C PHE A 39 -0.70 -10.63 5.18
N TYR A 40 -0.67 -9.75 4.18
CA TYR A 40 -0.55 -8.32 4.37
C TYR A 40 -1.21 -7.52 3.24
N THR A 41 -1.67 -6.34 3.62
CA THR A 41 -2.02 -5.29 2.69
C THR A 41 -1.34 -4.05 3.24
N LEU A 42 -0.34 -3.56 2.52
CA LEU A 42 0.47 -2.44 2.97
C LEU A 42 0.11 -1.20 2.18
N VAL A 43 -0.04 -0.10 2.92
CA VAL A 43 -0.06 1.25 2.38
C VAL A 43 1.20 1.93 2.86
N VAL A 44 2.03 2.38 1.95
CA VAL A 44 3.26 3.11 2.25
C VAL A 44 3.16 4.49 1.62
N SER A 45 3.50 5.52 2.39
CA SER A 45 3.61 6.88 1.88
C SER A 45 4.88 7.54 2.37
N ASN A 46 5.39 8.45 1.56
CA ASN A 46 6.37 9.44 1.97
C ASN A 46 5.84 10.83 1.58
N ARG A 47 6.69 11.85 1.61
CA ARG A 47 6.29 13.22 1.28
C ARG A 47 5.65 13.36 -0.10
N ASP A 48 6.13 12.59 -1.07
CA ASP A 48 5.89 12.81 -2.50
C ASP A 48 5.21 11.62 -3.18
N SER A 49 5.08 10.48 -2.51
CA SER A 49 4.51 9.26 -3.09
C SER A 49 3.59 8.50 -2.14
N PHE A 50 2.65 7.77 -2.73
CA PHE A 50 1.71 6.85 -2.11
C PHE A 50 1.78 5.51 -2.85
N ALA A 51 1.86 4.39 -2.15
CA ALA A 51 1.94 3.08 -2.76
C ALA A 51 1.17 2.01 -1.96
N VAL A 52 0.62 1.05 -2.70
CA VAL A 52 -0.17 -0.07 -2.15
C VAL A 52 0.36 -1.38 -2.72
N VAL A 53 0.49 -2.39 -1.86
CA VAL A 53 0.81 -3.77 -2.26
C VAL A 53 0.07 -4.78 -1.39
N ARG A 54 -0.31 -5.91 -1.98
CA ARG A 54 -0.92 -7.06 -1.31
C ARG A 54 0.01 -8.27 -1.39
N ASP A 55 -0.12 -9.16 -0.41
CA ASP A 55 0.50 -10.48 -0.44
C ASP A 55 0.01 -11.33 -1.63
N ALA A 56 0.73 -12.42 -1.93
CA ALA A 56 0.45 -13.33 -3.05
C ALA A 56 -0.94 -13.97 -3.03
N ILE A 57 -1.56 -14.07 -1.85
CA ILE A 57 -2.88 -14.67 -1.68
C ILE A 57 -3.97 -13.59 -1.70
N ALA A 58 -3.61 -12.33 -1.45
CA ALA A 58 -4.52 -11.20 -1.36
C ALA A 58 -5.68 -11.46 -0.37
N CYS A 59 -5.40 -12.19 0.72
CA CYS A 59 -6.44 -12.65 1.65
C CYS A 59 -7.09 -11.49 2.44
N LYS A 60 -6.34 -10.41 2.64
CA LYS A 60 -6.85 -9.18 3.28
C LYS A 60 -7.53 -8.29 2.22
N PRO A 61 -8.72 -7.72 2.53
CA PRO A 61 -9.46 -6.89 1.58
C PRO A 61 -8.79 -5.53 1.39
N ALA A 62 -8.86 -5.02 0.15
CA ALA A 62 -8.34 -3.73 -0.24
C ALA A 62 -9.15 -3.17 -1.41
N VAL A 63 -9.59 -1.93 -1.30
CA VAL A 63 -10.34 -1.19 -2.32
C VAL A 63 -9.60 0.09 -2.63
N ILE A 64 -9.34 0.34 -3.91
CA ILE A 64 -8.83 1.60 -4.43
C ILE A 64 -9.99 2.36 -5.07
N ALA A 65 -10.08 3.65 -4.77
CA ALA A 65 -10.91 4.60 -5.50
C ALA A 65 -10.00 5.68 -6.10
N GLU A 66 -10.13 5.90 -7.41
CA GLU A 66 -9.29 6.82 -8.17
C GLU A 66 -10.14 7.81 -8.97
N THR A 67 -9.82 9.08 -8.83
CA THR A 67 -10.34 10.20 -9.61
C THR A 67 -9.16 10.94 -10.27
N PRO A 68 -9.40 11.88 -11.20
CA PRO A 68 -8.34 12.74 -11.71
C PRO A 68 -7.62 13.58 -10.64
N ASP A 69 -8.29 13.85 -9.51
CA ASP A 69 -7.80 14.77 -8.47
C ASP A 69 -7.19 14.04 -7.26
N TRP A 70 -7.59 12.80 -7.00
CA TRP A 70 -7.15 12.05 -5.83
C TRP A 70 -7.26 10.53 -6.02
N VAL A 71 -6.45 9.83 -5.22
CA VAL A 71 -6.47 8.37 -5.06
C VAL A 71 -6.62 8.07 -3.58
N ALA A 72 -7.48 7.10 -3.25
CA ALA A 72 -7.67 6.64 -1.89
C ALA A 72 -7.70 5.10 -1.83
N MET A 73 -7.24 4.57 -0.69
CA MET A 73 -7.29 3.15 -0.39
C MET A 73 -7.98 2.94 0.96
N ALA A 74 -8.82 1.92 1.04
CA ALA A 74 -9.36 1.42 2.30
C ALA A 74 -9.57 -0.10 2.22
N SER A 75 -9.74 -0.75 3.38
CA SER A 75 -10.10 -2.16 3.42
C SER A 75 -11.54 -2.43 2.94
N GLU A 76 -12.43 -1.45 3.03
CA GLU A 76 -13.84 -1.56 2.61
C GLU A 76 -14.30 -0.28 1.90
N TYR A 77 -15.15 -0.42 0.88
CA TYR A 77 -15.71 0.72 0.15
C TYR A 77 -16.47 1.71 1.05
N ARG A 78 -17.11 1.23 2.12
CA ARG A 78 -17.85 2.09 3.06
C ARG A 78 -17.00 3.21 3.66
N ALA A 79 -15.70 3.00 3.83
CA ALA A 79 -14.79 4.03 4.33
C ALA A 79 -14.50 5.12 3.28
N LEU A 80 -14.70 4.82 1.99
CA LEU A 80 -14.46 5.72 0.86
C LEU A 80 -15.74 6.43 0.38
N ALA A 81 -16.92 5.88 0.71
CA ALA A 81 -18.23 6.33 0.22
C ALA A 81 -18.59 7.80 0.54
N HIS A 82 -17.82 8.48 1.38
CA HIS A 82 -18.02 9.88 1.75
C HIS A 82 -17.00 10.84 1.12
N LEU A 83 -16.07 10.31 0.31
CA LEU A 83 -15.05 11.13 -0.35
C LEU A 83 -15.68 11.98 -1.47
N PRO A 84 -15.21 13.22 -1.69
CA PRO A 84 -15.76 14.09 -2.73
C PRO A 84 -15.60 13.48 -4.13
N GLY A 85 -16.71 13.34 -4.86
CA GLY A 85 -16.70 12.79 -6.23
C GLY A 85 -16.48 11.28 -6.29
N VAL A 86 -16.64 10.53 -5.19
CA VAL A 86 -16.47 9.07 -5.17
C VAL A 86 -17.44 8.34 -6.13
N ASP A 87 -18.62 8.90 -6.40
CA ASP A 87 -19.59 8.33 -7.33
C ASP A 87 -19.06 8.25 -8.77
N ASP A 88 -18.12 9.13 -9.13
CA ASP A 88 -17.44 9.15 -10.44
C ASP A 88 -16.06 8.46 -10.39
N ALA A 89 -15.63 7.96 -9.24
CA ALA A 89 -14.33 7.34 -9.07
C ALA A 89 -14.28 5.95 -9.73
N ARG A 90 -13.13 5.62 -10.32
CA ARG A 90 -12.82 4.25 -10.70
C ARG A 90 -12.56 3.45 -9.42
N ILE A 91 -13.45 2.51 -9.11
CA ILE A 91 -13.37 1.65 -7.92
C ILE A 91 -12.91 0.24 -8.34
N TRP A 92 -11.89 -0.29 -7.68
CA TRP A 92 -11.32 -1.60 -8.01
C TRP A 92 -10.52 -2.18 -6.84
N GLU A 93 -10.26 -3.49 -6.88
CA GLU A 93 -9.37 -4.15 -5.92
C GLU A 93 -7.96 -4.32 -6.52
N PRO A 94 -6.88 -4.06 -5.77
CA PRO A 94 -5.54 -4.28 -6.26
C PRO A 94 -5.22 -5.77 -6.40
N GLU A 95 -4.53 -6.14 -7.48
CA GLU A 95 -4.08 -7.51 -7.75
C GLU A 95 -2.99 -7.94 -6.74
N PRO A 96 -2.89 -9.24 -6.40
CA PRO A 96 -1.83 -9.78 -5.56
C PRO A 96 -0.43 -9.53 -6.16
N GLU A 97 0.55 -9.22 -5.32
CA GLU A 97 1.97 -8.97 -5.70
C GLU A 97 2.21 -7.86 -6.73
N VAL A 98 1.17 -7.10 -7.10
CA VAL A 98 1.32 -5.91 -7.94
C VAL A 98 1.49 -4.70 -7.05
N VAL A 99 2.56 -3.96 -7.28
CA VAL A 99 2.79 -2.67 -6.62
C VAL A 99 2.11 -1.58 -7.44
N TYR A 100 1.19 -0.86 -6.80
CA TYR A 100 0.57 0.33 -7.36
C TYR A 100 1.16 1.55 -6.66
N ALA A 101 1.75 2.46 -7.43
CA ALA A 101 2.41 3.65 -6.91
C ALA A 101 1.92 4.90 -7.63
N TRP A 102 1.67 5.94 -6.84
CA TRP A 102 1.28 7.26 -7.29
C TRP A 102 2.24 8.29 -6.72
N THR A 103 2.53 9.32 -7.51
CA THR A 103 3.40 10.42 -7.15
C THR A 103 2.64 11.73 -7.32
N ARG A 104 2.92 12.68 -6.43
CA ARG A 104 2.35 14.03 -6.50
C ARG A 104 2.99 14.87 -7.61
#